data_AF-F2ASV3-F1
#
_entry.id   AF-F2ASV3-F1
#
_cell.length_a   1.000
_cell.length_b   1.000
_cell.length_c   1.000
_cell.angle_alpha   90.00
_cell.angle_beta   90.00
_cell.angle_gamma   90.00
#
_symmetry.space_group_name_H-M   'P 1'
#
loop_
_entity.id
_entity.type
_entity.pdbx_description
1 polymer ?
#
loop_
_entity_poly.entity_id
_entity_poly.type
_entity_poly.pdbx_seq_one_letter_code
_entity_poly.pdbx_strand_id
1 'polypeptide(L)' 'MRYSEFIHGLNKAGIQLDRKSLSEMAIHDAAGFKQVCDKVKETLAA' A
#
# COMPACT_ATOMS: atom_id res chain seq x y z
N MET A 1 10.35 -2.65 2.15
CA MET A 1 9.85 -1.43 1.50
C MET A 1 9.80 -0.36 2.55
N ARG A 2 10.49 0.76 2.35
CA ARG A 2 10.39 1.90 3.25
C ARG A 2 9.01 2.54 3.09
N TYR A 3 8.50 3.15 4.16
CA TYR A 3 7.22 3.87 4.12
C TYR A 3 7.16 4.89 2.97
N SER A 4 8.25 5.62 2.71
CA SER A 4 8.34 6.56 1.59
C SER A 4 8.17 5.91 0.21
N GLU A 5 8.73 4.72 0.01
CA GLU A 5 8.59 3.96 -1.24
C GLU A 5 7.17 3.42 -1.38
N PHE A 6 6.59 2.91 -0.29
CA PHE A 6 5.22 2.40 -0.27
C PHE A 6 4.21 3.49 -0.63
N ILE A 7 4.33 4.68 -0.02
CA ILE A 7 3.48 5.84 -0.34
C ILE A 7 3.70 6.31 -1.79
N HIS A 8 4.93 6.27 -2.29
CA HIS A 8 5.21 6.59 -3.69
C HIS A 8 4.54 5.59 -4.64
N GLY A 9 4.65 4.29 -4.36
CA GLY A 9 4.01 3.25 -5.17
C GLY A 9 2.48 3.24 -5.07
N LEU A 10 1.91 3.58 -3.91
CA LEU A 10 0.46 3.82 -3.79
C LEU A 10 -0.02 4.95 -4.71
N ASN A 11 0.70 6.07 -4.74
CA ASN A 11 0.39 7.18 -5.64
C ASN A 11 0.55 6.78 -7.12
N LYS A 12 1.63 6.08 -7.49
CA LYS A 12 1.81 5.56 -8.86
C LYS A 12 0.68 4.58 -9.25
N ALA A 13 0.23 3.74 -8.32
CA ALA A 13 -0.86 2.78 -8.54
C ALA A 13 -2.24 3.44 -8.58
N GLY A 14 -2.34 4.76 -8.35
CA GLY A 14 -3.61 5.49 -8.28
C GLY A 14 -4.43 5.17 -7.02
N ILE A 15 -3.81 4.57 -6.01
CA ILE A 15 -4.47 4.17 -4.77
C ILE A 15 -4.32 5.31 -3.75
N GLN A 16 -5.33 6.17 -3.67
CA GLN A 16 -5.46 7.16 -2.60
C GLN A 16 -6.03 6.49 -1.35
N LEU A 17 -5.12 5.95 -0.54
CA LEU A 17 -5.45 5.37 0.77
C LEU A 17 -5.01 6.32 1.88
N ASP A 18 -5.96 6.69 2.74
CA ASP A 18 -5.66 7.50 3.91
C ASP A 18 -4.82 6.70 4.91
N ARG A 19 -3.87 7.37 5.57
CA ARG A 19 -2.95 6.73 6.55
C ARG A 19 -3.71 6.03 7.67
N LYS A 20 -4.89 6.54 8.03
CA LYS A 20 -5.76 5.98 9.07
C LYS A 20 -6.36 4.66 8.63
N SER A 21 -6.97 4.63 7.44
CA SER A 21 -7.53 3.43 6.83
C SER A 21 -6.45 2.39 6.51
N LEU A 22 -5.25 2.84 6.12
CA LEU A 22 -4.10 1.95 5.92
C LEU A 22 -3.70 1.25 7.22
N SER A 23 -3.59 1.99 8.33
CA SER A 23 -3.27 1.42 9.63
C SER A 23 -4.37 0.50 10.15
N GLU A 24 -5.65 0.88 10.01
CA GLU A 24 -6.76 -0.02 10.37
C GLU A 24 -6.75 -1.28 9.52
N MET A 25 -6.55 -1.18 8.21
CA MET A 25 -6.44 -2.34 7.32
C MET A 25 -5.25 -3.23 7.72
N ALA A 26 -4.09 -2.65 8.04
CA ALA A 26 -2.94 -3.43 8.49
C ALA A 26 -3.21 -4.20 9.80
N ILE A 27 -4.11 -3.71 10.66
CA ILE A 27 -4.44 -4.32 11.96
C ILE A 27 -5.60 -5.32 11.83
N HIS A 28 -6.65 -4.95 11.10
CA HIS A 28 -7.91 -5.71 11.03
C HIS A 28 -8.01 -6.61 9.79
N ASP A 29 -7.29 -6.29 8.71
CA ASP A 29 -7.37 -7.00 7.43
C ASP A 29 -5.98 -7.18 6.79
N ALA A 30 -5.26 -8.16 7.31
CA ALA A 30 -3.95 -8.56 6.78
C ALA A 30 -4.02 -9.02 5.31
N ALA A 31 -5.15 -9.56 4.86
CA ALA A 31 -5.31 -10.04 3.49
C ALA A 31 -5.43 -8.87 2.50
N GLY A 32 -6.29 -7.89 2.81
CA GLY A 32 -6.40 -6.65 2.04
C GLY A 32 -5.08 -5.87 2.01
N PHE A 33 -4.41 -5.73 3.16
CA PHE A 33 -3.10 -5.08 3.23
C PHE A 33 -2.06 -5.78 2.37
N LYS A 34 -2.08 -7.13 2.32
CA LYS A 34 -1.17 -7.90 1.45
C LYS A 34 -1.42 -7.62 -0.03
N GLN A 35 -2.69 -7.57 -0.48
CA GLN A 35 -3.01 -7.24 -1.87
C GLN A 35 -2.52 -5.84 -2.26
N VAL A 36 -2.72 -4.85 -1.37
CA VAL A 36 -2.21 -3.49 -1.58
C VAL A 36 -0.68 -3.50 -1.66
N CYS A 37 0.00 -4.19 -0.75
CA CYS A 37 1.45 -4.36 -0.79
C CYS A 37 1.95 -5.00 -2.09
N ASP A 38 1.29 -6.04 -2.58
CA ASP A 38 1.67 -6.71 -3.82
C ASP A 38 1.47 -5.79 -5.03
N LYS A 39 0.34 -5.07 -5.10
CA LYS A 39 0.08 -4.07 -6.14
C LYS A 39 1.14 -2.96 -6.18
N VAL A 40 1.49 -2.46 -4.99
CA VAL A 40 2.51 -1.42 -4.82
C VAL A 40 3.90 -1.93 -5.20
N LYS A 41 4.25 -3.17 -4.84
CA LYS A 41 5.51 -3.81 -5.26
C LYS A 41 5.60 -3.95 -6.77
N GLU A 42 4.55 -4.42 -7.41
CA GLU A 42 4.49 -4.57 -8.87
C GLU A 42 4.70 -3.22 -9.57
N THR A 43 4.10 -2.17 -9.02
CA THR A 43 4.20 -0.79 -9.53
C THR A 43 5.58 -0.15 -9.30
N LEU A 44 6.28 -0.53 -8.23
CA LEU A 44 7.64 -0.05 -7.92
C LEU A 44 8.73 -0.83 -8.66
N ALA A 45 8.45 -2.07 -9.05
CA ALA A 45 9.36 -2.89 -9.85
C ALA A 45 9.35 -2.49 -11.34
N ALA A 46 8.38 -1.65 -11.76
CA ALA A 46 8.25 -1.07 -13.09
C ALA A 46 8.74 0.38 -13.15
#